data_AF-A0A271LJ12-F1
#
_entry.id   AF-A0A271LJ12-F1
#
_cell.length_a   1.000
_cell.length_b   1.000
_cell.length_c   1.000
_cell.angle_alpha   90.00
_cell.angle_beta   90.00
_cell.angle_gamma   90.00
#
_symmetry.space_group_name_H-M   'P 1'
#
loop_
_entity.id
_entity.type
_entity.pdbx_description
1 polymer ?
#
loop_
_entity_poly.entity_id
_entity_poly.type
_entity_poly.pdbx_seq_one_letter_code
_entity_poly.pdbx_strand_id
1 'polypeptide(L)'
;MTNDTQQRRRIYSEHTASLYFRVQLPEEILPPARKWAPGVVKMQRSIVPARHGLFAIRSVRKGEIIGRFGGRLVPADSIEAYVAKVGKFGHQVHPRWYVCPENADEISRIGAINHSCEPNVGLSDALTLVAMQHIVASKEAPVELLIDYAMTGSPAGGFSGCKCGAPLCRGKITRDDWRIRALQEAYHGYFPPFKARAVQPGTESACALTAALDSLPTLERPPQTLVDCYDAILFDAMGVLISENEALPGAADILARLNMSGQPYYIVTNISSGSDETIFARLRGAGLPIPAVDRIVSAGGVARHRVLEELAAGRLVSYVGSAHAAHDIFGKHPNLHCTDTAETFDTLVVLDDEGFDFKRAADHILSTFQRRLIETGEMPRIIAANADIIYPSKNGSLVFGPSIIGPMLQAGLAPFGAPPISVEFMGKPGRAIFEECIARAGTDRLLMVGDQVDTDINGAKAAGLDALLVTTGLNNCGELRQDENGAPDYVAKNLDQIFDGSLFPHLRSAMHSSTTDQVWAA
;
A
#
# COMPACT_ATOMS: atom_id res chain seq x y z
N MET A 1 49.35 2.99 -42.23
CA MET A 1 47.94 3.34 -42.50
C MET A 1 47.11 2.08 -42.23
N THR A 2 47.13 1.49 -41.02
CA THR A 2 46.52 1.95 -39.74
C THR A 2 45.05 2.32 -39.96
N ASN A 3 44.15 1.38 -39.67
CA ASN A 3 43.46 1.20 -38.37
C ASN A 3 42.15 1.99 -38.36
N ASP A 4 41.08 1.40 -38.88
CA ASP A 4 39.72 1.91 -38.63
C ASP A 4 38.66 0.80 -38.47
N THR A 5 39.08 -0.46 -38.34
CA THR A 5 38.17 -1.60 -38.10
C THR A 5 38.43 -2.34 -36.78
N GLN A 6 39.42 -1.90 -36.00
CA GLN A 6 39.71 -2.43 -34.66
C GLN A 6 39.16 -1.56 -33.51
N GLN A 7 38.58 -0.39 -33.78
CA GLN A 7 38.17 0.57 -32.73
C GLN A 7 36.67 0.52 -32.36
N ARG A 8 35.85 -0.29 -33.04
CA ARG A 8 34.43 -0.55 -32.68
C ARG A 8 34.18 -1.90 -32.00
N ARG A 9 35.24 -2.64 -31.64
CA ARG A 9 35.17 -3.94 -30.95
C ARG A 9 35.73 -3.94 -29.52
N ARG A 10 35.90 -2.76 -28.89
CA ARG A 10 36.55 -2.63 -27.57
C ARG A 10 35.88 -1.72 -26.54
N ILE A 11 34.58 -1.43 -26.67
CA ILE A 11 33.79 -0.74 -25.62
C ILE A 11 32.53 -1.54 -25.24
N TYR A 12 32.54 -2.86 -25.48
CA TYR A 12 31.51 -3.79 -24.99
C TYR A 12 32.11 -4.99 -24.24
N SER A 13 33.36 -4.88 -23.82
CA SER A 13 34.02 -5.86 -22.95
C SER A 13 34.47 -5.15 -21.68
N GLU A 14 34.02 -5.67 -20.54
CA GLU A 14 34.51 -5.44 -19.16
C GLU A 14 33.62 -4.68 -18.15
N HIS A 15 32.48 -4.08 -18.53
CA HIS A 15 31.56 -3.46 -17.54
C HIS A 15 30.13 -4.01 -17.45
N THR A 16 29.78 -5.02 -18.26
CA THR A 16 28.49 -5.74 -18.16
C THR A 16 28.62 -7.18 -17.65
N ALA A 17 29.83 -7.62 -17.31
CA ALA A 17 30.14 -8.97 -16.83
C ALA A 17 30.24 -9.10 -15.29
N SER A 18 29.87 -8.06 -14.52
CA SER A 18 30.06 -8.03 -13.06
C SER A 18 28.77 -7.97 -12.22
N LEU A 19 27.58 -7.95 -12.83
CA LEU A 19 26.30 -7.77 -12.10
C LEU A 19 25.50 -9.06 -11.88
N TYR A 20 26.05 -10.22 -12.24
CA TYR A 20 25.54 -11.50 -11.73
C TYR A 20 26.23 -11.82 -10.40
N PHE A 21 25.95 -11.03 -9.36
CA PHE A 21 26.12 -11.56 -8.03
C PHE A 21 25.18 -12.76 -7.91
N ARG A 22 25.77 -13.96 -7.81
CA ARG A 22 25.12 -15.12 -7.23
C ARG A 22 24.65 -14.69 -5.85
N VAL A 23 23.37 -14.33 -5.72
CA VAL A 23 22.67 -14.61 -4.47
C VAL A 23 22.52 -16.13 -4.41
N GLN A 24 23.64 -16.81 -4.13
CA GLN A 24 23.58 -18.13 -3.52
C GLN A 24 23.08 -17.83 -2.12
N LEU A 25 21.77 -18.05 -1.90
CA LEU A 25 21.25 -18.23 -0.55
C LEU A 25 22.16 -19.24 0.15
N PRO A 26 22.37 -19.12 1.47
CA PRO A 26 22.94 -20.22 2.24
C PRO A 26 22.24 -21.52 1.84
N GLU A 27 22.99 -22.62 1.65
CA GLU A 27 22.46 -23.96 1.33
C GLU A 27 21.36 -24.43 2.32
N GLU A 28 21.23 -23.71 3.43
CA GLU A 28 20.33 -23.90 4.56
C GLU A 28 18.86 -23.45 4.32
N ILE A 29 18.58 -22.52 3.38
CA ILE A 29 17.20 -21.96 3.20
C ILE A 29 16.37 -22.77 2.20
N LEU A 30 16.99 -23.24 1.11
CA LEU A 30 16.38 -24.14 0.12
C LEU A 30 17.34 -25.32 -0.04
N PRO A 31 17.17 -26.42 0.73
CA PRO A 31 18.02 -27.57 0.53
C PRO A 31 17.91 -28.04 -0.92
N PRO A 32 18.93 -28.72 -1.47
CA PRO A 32 18.82 -29.47 -2.72
C PRO A 32 17.85 -30.65 -2.52
N ALA A 33 16.57 -30.34 -2.36
CA ALA A 33 15.52 -31.30 -2.14
C ALA A 33 15.28 -32.03 -3.46
N ARG A 34 15.16 -33.36 -3.38
CA ARG A 34 14.67 -34.14 -4.52
C ARG A 34 13.29 -33.60 -4.88
N LYS A 35 13.15 -33.09 -6.12
CA LYS A 35 11.90 -32.48 -6.60
C LYS A 35 10.70 -33.41 -6.42
N TRP A 36 10.93 -34.72 -6.50
CA TRP A 36 9.92 -35.77 -6.37
C TRP A 36 10.39 -36.90 -5.47
N ALA A 37 9.45 -37.53 -4.76
CA ALA A 37 9.72 -38.70 -3.93
C ALA A 37 10.09 -39.92 -4.81
N PRO A 38 11.34 -40.44 -4.70
CA PRO A 38 11.79 -41.58 -5.48
C PRO A 38 10.92 -42.81 -5.21
N GLY A 39 10.48 -43.50 -6.27
CA GLY A 39 9.64 -44.70 -6.14
C GLY A 39 8.16 -44.43 -5.89
N VAL A 40 7.75 -43.16 -5.77
CA VAL A 40 6.34 -42.76 -5.79
C VAL A 40 5.88 -42.48 -7.21
N VAL A 41 6.74 -41.83 -8.01
CA VAL A 41 6.36 -41.30 -9.33
C VAL A 41 7.20 -41.87 -10.47
N LYS A 42 6.60 -41.96 -11.66
CA LYS A 42 7.29 -42.13 -12.95
C LYS A 42 6.79 -41.09 -13.95
N MET A 43 7.63 -40.72 -14.92
CA MET A 43 7.24 -39.86 -16.04
C MET A 43 6.62 -40.71 -17.16
N GLN A 44 5.45 -40.33 -17.65
CA GLN A 44 4.79 -40.96 -18.80
C GLN A 44 4.09 -39.91 -19.66
N ARG A 45 3.62 -40.31 -20.86
CA ARG A 45 2.84 -39.43 -21.73
C ARG A 45 1.52 -39.09 -21.03
N SER A 46 1.23 -37.80 -20.88
CA SER A 46 0.00 -37.32 -20.25
C SER A 46 -1.20 -37.44 -21.18
N ILE A 47 -2.39 -37.57 -20.58
CA ILE A 47 -3.68 -37.49 -21.28
C ILE A 47 -4.07 -36.01 -21.48
N VAL A 48 -3.56 -35.11 -20.64
CA VAL A 48 -3.67 -33.64 -20.78
C VAL A 48 -2.69 -33.18 -21.88
N PRO A 49 -2.93 -32.07 -22.62
CA PRO A 49 -2.08 -31.63 -23.74
C PRO A 49 -0.60 -31.27 -23.44
N ALA A 50 -0.01 -31.71 -22.33
CA ALA A 50 1.40 -31.60 -22.02
C ALA A 50 2.17 -32.84 -22.48
N ARG A 51 3.40 -32.67 -23.01
CA ARG A 51 4.15 -33.77 -23.66
C ARG A 51 4.46 -34.93 -22.70
N HIS A 52 4.63 -34.68 -21.39
CA HIS A 52 4.85 -35.70 -20.35
C HIS A 52 4.28 -35.25 -18.99
N GLY A 53 3.68 -36.16 -18.24
CA GLY A 53 3.11 -35.96 -16.89
C GLY A 53 3.74 -36.88 -15.85
N LEU A 54 3.45 -36.61 -14.58
CA LEU A 54 3.92 -37.40 -13.44
C LEU A 54 2.83 -38.35 -12.97
N PHE A 55 3.18 -39.62 -12.78
CA PHE A 55 2.23 -40.65 -12.42
C PHE A 55 2.66 -41.39 -11.16
N ALA A 56 1.76 -41.55 -10.20
CA ALA A 56 1.93 -42.43 -9.07
C ALA A 56 2.05 -43.89 -9.54
N ILE A 57 3.05 -44.62 -9.03
CA ILE A 57 3.29 -46.06 -9.31
C ILE A 57 3.01 -46.97 -8.11
N ARG A 58 2.53 -46.38 -7.02
CA ARG A 58 2.04 -47.06 -5.83
C ARG A 58 0.95 -46.22 -5.20
N SER A 59 0.13 -46.82 -4.36
CA SER A 59 -0.85 -46.07 -3.59
C SER A 59 -0.18 -45.02 -2.69
N VAL A 60 -0.83 -43.87 -2.57
CA VAL A 60 -0.39 -42.70 -1.80
C VAL A 60 -1.53 -42.30 -0.85
N ARG A 61 -1.23 -42.20 0.44
CA ARG A 61 -2.25 -41.81 1.44
C ARG A 61 -2.54 -40.31 1.35
N LYS A 62 -3.76 -39.90 1.72
CA LYS A 62 -4.07 -38.47 1.89
C LYS A 62 -3.07 -37.83 2.87
N GLY A 63 -2.54 -36.67 2.51
CA GLY A 63 -1.52 -35.93 3.26
C GLY A 63 -0.09 -36.46 3.10
N GLU A 64 0.13 -37.57 2.40
CA GLU A 64 1.47 -38.08 2.15
C GLU A 64 2.22 -37.17 1.17
N ILE A 65 3.51 -36.92 1.46
CA ILE A 65 4.39 -36.07 0.65
C ILE A 65 4.70 -36.78 -0.66
N ILE A 66 4.42 -36.09 -1.76
CA ILE A 66 4.69 -36.53 -3.13
C ILE A 66 6.02 -35.97 -3.63
N GLY A 67 6.35 -34.74 -3.25
CA GLY A 67 7.55 -34.04 -3.71
C GLY A 67 7.67 -32.67 -3.08
N ARG A 68 8.79 -31.99 -3.35
CA ARG A 68 9.00 -30.60 -2.91
C ARG A 68 9.54 -29.81 -4.09
N PHE A 69 8.97 -28.64 -4.36
CA PHE A 69 9.55 -27.72 -5.32
C PHE A 69 10.94 -27.30 -4.85
N GLY A 70 11.88 -27.30 -5.79
CA GLY A 70 13.25 -26.88 -5.58
C GLY A 70 13.78 -26.19 -6.83
N GLY A 71 14.92 -25.52 -6.69
CA GLY A 71 15.58 -24.81 -7.77
C GLY A 71 15.92 -23.38 -7.40
N ARG A 72 16.05 -22.53 -8.42
CA ARG A 72 16.49 -21.15 -8.30
C ARG A 72 15.32 -20.25 -7.89
N LEU A 73 15.56 -19.38 -6.91
CA LEU A 73 14.66 -18.25 -6.68
C LEU A 73 14.77 -17.25 -7.83
N VAL A 74 13.62 -16.91 -8.39
CA VAL A 74 13.46 -15.95 -9.46
C VAL A 74 12.51 -14.85 -8.96
N PRO A 75 12.94 -13.59 -8.99
CA PRO A 75 12.06 -12.46 -8.69
C PRO A 75 10.79 -12.47 -9.56
N ALA A 76 9.65 -12.14 -8.98
CA ALA A 76 8.37 -12.13 -9.68
C ALA A 76 8.33 -11.15 -10.87
N ASP A 77 9.10 -10.06 -10.81
CA ASP A 77 9.21 -9.07 -11.89
C ASP A 77 10.07 -9.54 -13.08
N SER A 78 10.93 -10.54 -12.85
CA SER A 78 11.84 -11.12 -13.83
C SER A 78 11.34 -12.45 -14.37
N ILE A 79 10.21 -12.94 -13.86
CA ILE A 79 9.72 -14.30 -14.13
C ILE A 79 9.46 -14.52 -15.61
N GLU A 80 8.89 -13.55 -16.32
CA GLU A 80 8.51 -13.68 -17.73
C GLU A 80 9.75 -13.80 -18.63
N ALA A 81 10.74 -12.95 -18.40
CA ALA A 81 12.03 -13.03 -19.09
C ALA A 81 12.79 -14.31 -18.75
N TYR A 82 12.68 -14.79 -17.51
CA TYR A 82 13.32 -16.03 -17.07
C TYR A 82 12.68 -17.25 -17.75
N VAL A 83 11.36 -17.39 -17.70
CA VAL A 83 10.65 -18.54 -18.30
C VAL A 83 10.67 -18.53 -19.83
N ALA A 84 10.86 -17.37 -20.46
CA ALA A 84 11.15 -17.31 -21.89
C ALA A 84 12.49 -18.01 -22.25
N LYS A 85 13.46 -18.00 -21.33
CA LYS A 85 14.77 -18.66 -21.52
C LYS A 85 14.76 -20.12 -21.09
N VAL A 86 14.20 -20.42 -19.92
CA VAL A 86 14.30 -21.76 -19.31
C VAL A 86 13.08 -22.64 -19.57
N GLY A 87 11.96 -22.08 -20.02
CA GLY A 87 10.68 -22.77 -20.19
C GLY A 87 9.65 -22.36 -19.14
N LYS A 88 8.36 -22.56 -19.47
CA LYS A 88 7.19 -22.16 -18.68
C LYS A 88 6.95 -23.07 -17.46
N PHE A 89 7.93 -23.19 -16.58
CA PHE A 89 7.85 -24.00 -15.36
C PHE A 89 8.35 -23.22 -14.14
N GLY A 90 7.64 -23.37 -13.03
CA GLY A 90 7.95 -22.72 -11.76
C GLY A 90 6.72 -22.61 -10.87
N HIS A 91 6.96 -22.31 -9.60
CA HIS A 91 5.94 -22.19 -8.57
C HIS A 91 6.13 -20.88 -7.83
N GLN A 92 5.08 -20.07 -7.70
CA GLN A 92 5.13 -18.87 -6.88
C GLN A 92 5.10 -19.26 -5.40
N VAL A 93 6.15 -18.90 -4.68
CA VAL A 93 6.32 -19.24 -3.24
C VAL A 93 6.07 -18.02 -2.35
N HIS A 94 6.10 -16.83 -2.93
CA HIS A 94 5.93 -15.53 -2.30
C HIS A 94 5.43 -14.50 -3.33
N PRO A 95 4.75 -13.41 -2.96
CA PRO A 95 4.37 -12.36 -3.91
C PRO A 95 5.54 -11.86 -4.76
N ARG A 96 6.74 -11.78 -4.15
CA ARG A 96 7.98 -11.35 -4.80
C ARG A 96 8.82 -12.47 -5.42
N TRP A 97 8.52 -13.75 -5.18
CA TRP A 97 9.45 -14.83 -5.52
C TRP A 97 8.78 -16.07 -6.10
N TYR A 98 9.42 -16.61 -7.13
CA TYR A 98 9.14 -17.91 -7.72
C TYR A 98 10.32 -18.86 -7.47
N VAL A 99 10.03 -20.15 -7.31
CA VAL A 99 11.02 -21.22 -7.44
C VAL A 99 10.91 -21.81 -8.84
N CYS A 100 12.00 -21.72 -9.61
CA CYS A 100 12.07 -22.18 -10.99
C CYS A 100 13.23 -23.17 -11.21
N PRO A 101 13.17 -23.97 -12.29
CA PRO A 101 14.30 -24.78 -12.73
C PRO A 101 15.49 -23.91 -13.12
N GLU A 102 16.68 -24.47 -13.06
CA GLU A 102 17.90 -23.76 -13.45
C GLU A 102 18.05 -23.64 -14.97
N ASN A 103 17.53 -24.62 -15.72
CA ASN A 103 17.63 -24.67 -17.18
C ASN A 103 16.51 -25.53 -17.80
N ALA A 104 16.38 -25.45 -19.14
CA ALA A 104 15.35 -26.17 -19.90
C ALA A 104 15.55 -27.71 -19.89
N ASP A 105 16.81 -28.18 -19.78
CA ASP A 105 17.12 -29.61 -19.74
C ASP A 105 16.62 -30.28 -18.45
N GLU A 106 16.59 -29.53 -17.35
CA GLU A 106 16.05 -29.99 -16.09
C GLU A 106 14.55 -30.33 -16.21
N ILE A 107 13.78 -29.55 -16.97
CA ILE A 107 12.35 -29.79 -17.19
C ILE A 107 12.12 -31.08 -17.98
N SER A 108 12.91 -31.31 -19.03
CA SER A 108 12.74 -32.48 -19.91
C SER A 108 13.10 -33.81 -19.21
N ARG A 109 13.98 -33.78 -18.21
CA ARG A 109 14.41 -34.96 -17.44
C ARG A 109 13.54 -35.26 -16.23
N ILE A 110 12.92 -34.24 -15.63
CA ILE A 110 12.24 -34.34 -14.33
C ILE A 110 10.72 -34.43 -14.46
N GLY A 111 10.13 -33.96 -15.56
CA GLY A 111 8.69 -34.01 -15.82
C GLY A 111 7.93 -32.89 -15.10
N ALA A 112 6.65 -32.72 -15.46
CA ALA A 112 5.80 -31.67 -14.92
C ALA A 112 4.56 -32.26 -14.24
N ILE A 113 4.14 -31.64 -13.14
CA ILE A 113 2.81 -31.86 -12.57
C ILE A 113 1.80 -31.05 -13.39
N ASN A 114 0.88 -31.74 -14.04
CA ASN A 114 0.00 -31.10 -15.00
C ASN A 114 -1.22 -30.48 -14.32
N HIS A 115 -1.81 -29.51 -15.02
CA HIS A 115 -3.00 -28.85 -14.56
C HIS A 115 -4.24 -29.76 -14.64
N SER A 116 -5.05 -29.78 -13.58
CA SER A 116 -6.45 -30.19 -13.61
C SER A 116 -7.32 -29.22 -12.82
N CYS A 117 -8.55 -28.96 -13.30
CA CYS A 117 -9.57 -28.25 -12.53
C CYS A 117 -10.21 -29.12 -11.43
N GLU A 118 -9.88 -30.42 -11.41
CA GLU A 118 -10.24 -31.37 -10.36
C GLU A 118 -8.94 -32.12 -9.98
N PRO A 119 -8.10 -31.52 -9.12
CA PRO A 119 -6.77 -32.06 -8.79
C PRO A 119 -6.84 -33.19 -7.76
N ASN A 120 -5.79 -34.00 -7.71
CA ASN A 120 -5.58 -34.99 -6.65
C ASN A 120 -4.35 -34.66 -5.77
N VAL A 121 -3.61 -33.60 -6.11
CA VAL A 121 -2.44 -33.09 -5.39
C VAL A 121 -2.62 -31.60 -5.07
N GLY A 122 -2.16 -31.21 -3.88
CA GLY A 122 -2.16 -29.83 -3.40
C GLY A 122 -0.87 -29.49 -2.65
N LEU A 123 -0.79 -28.30 -2.07
CA LEU A 123 0.38 -27.80 -1.35
C LEU A 123 0.14 -27.79 0.16
N SER A 124 0.98 -28.45 0.95
CA SER A 124 0.90 -28.34 2.42
C SER A 124 1.63 -27.12 2.98
N ASP A 125 2.56 -26.56 2.20
CA ASP A 125 3.30 -25.34 2.51
C ASP A 125 3.74 -24.67 1.19
N ALA A 126 4.62 -23.67 1.23
CA ALA A 126 5.07 -22.95 0.03
C ALA A 126 5.86 -23.80 -0.98
N LEU A 127 6.28 -25.02 -0.65
CA LEU A 127 7.13 -25.87 -1.50
C LEU A 127 6.67 -27.33 -1.56
N THR A 128 5.94 -27.82 -0.56
CA THR A 128 5.69 -29.25 -0.38
C THR A 128 4.37 -29.67 -1.02
N LEU A 129 4.46 -30.63 -1.94
CA LEU A 129 3.31 -31.26 -2.59
C LEU A 129 2.85 -32.48 -1.81
N VAL A 130 1.55 -32.55 -1.56
CA VAL A 130 0.90 -33.64 -0.82
C VAL A 130 -0.33 -34.16 -1.56
N ALA A 131 -0.68 -35.42 -1.35
CA ALA A 131 -1.93 -35.97 -1.88
C ALA A 131 -3.14 -35.38 -1.15
N MET A 132 -4.11 -34.83 -1.89
CA MET A 132 -5.35 -34.27 -1.31
C MET A 132 -6.34 -35.37 -0.89
N GLN A 133 -6.15 -36.57 -1.43
CA GLN A 133 -6.99 -37.74 -1.23
C GLN A 133 -6.15 -39.02 -1.28
N HIS A 134 -6.74 -40.15 -0.90
CA HIS A 134 -6.09 -41.44 -1.08
C HIS A 134 -6.04 -41.81 -2.56
N ILE A 135 -4.85 -41.95 -3.13
CA ILE A 135 -4.62 -42.31 -4.54
C ILE A 135 -4.30 -43.80 -4.60
N VAL A 136 -5.09 -44.58 -5.34
CA VAL A 136 -4.85 -46.01 -5.56
C VAL A 136 -4.09 -46.16 -6.87
N ALA A 137 -2.85 -46.65 -6.82
CA ALA A 137 -2.03 -46.83 -8.02
C ALA A 137 -1.09 -48.03 -7.88
N SER A 138 -0.67 -48.59 -9.01
CA SER A 138 0.37 -49.62 -9.10
C SER A 138 1.31 -49.35 -10.26
N LYS A 139 2.34 -50.19 -10.44
CA LYS A 139 3.24 -50.07 -11.58
C LYS A 139 2.52 -50.34 -12.90
N GLU A 140 1.57 -51.27 -12.88
CA GLU A 140 0.74 -51.73 -13.99
C GLU A 140 -0.43 -50.78 -14.27
N ALA A 141 -0.98 -50.15 -13.24
CA ALA A 141 -2.06 -49.17 -13.31
C ALA A 141 -1.64 -47.83 -12.64
N PRO A 142 -0.77 -47.05 -13.30
CA PRO A 142 -0.30 -45.79 -12.75
C PRO A 142 -1.37 -44.69 -12.87
N VAL A 143 -1.42 -43.79 -11.90
CA VAL A 143 -2.41 -42.68 -11.87
C VAL A 143 -1.70 -41.34 -12.00
N GLU A 144 -2.15 -40.49 -12.91
CA GLU A 144 -1.56 -39.16 -13.09
C GLU A 144 -1.78 -38.28 -11.86
N LEU A 145 -0.73 -37.59 -11.44
CA LEU A 145 -0.73 -36.61 -10.38
C LEU A 145 -1.01 -35.23 -11.01
N LEU A 146 -2.09 -34.61 -10.58
CA LEU A 146 -2.65 -33.42 -11.17
C LEU A 146 -2.87 -32.36 -10.09
N ILE A 147 -2.49 -31.12 -10.40
CA ILE A 147 -2.64 -29.96 -9.51
C ILE A 147 -3.44 -28.86 -10.18
N ASP A 148 -4.18 -28.08 -9.40
CA ASP A 148 -4.78 -26.85 -9.90
C ASP A 148 -3.76 -25.70 -9.83
N TYR A 149 -3.55 -24.99 -10.94
CA TYR A 149 -2.62 -23.86 -10.98
C TYR A 149 -3.10 -22.64 -10.19
N ALA A 150 -4.38 -22.61 -9.78
CA ALA A 150 -4.87 -21.68 -8.78
C ALA A 150 -4.03 -21.77 -7.49
N MET A 151 -3.68 -22.99 -7.05
CA MET A 151 -2.85 -23.18 -5.84
C MET A 151 -1.42 -22.66 -6.07
N THR A 152 -0.81 -22.95 -7.22
CA THR A 152 0.64 -22.71 -7.42
C THR A 152 1.03 -21.34 -7.96
N GLY A 153 0.15 -20.66 -8.73
CA GLY A 153 0.49 -19.42 -9.43
C GLY A 153 1.42 -19.68 -10.63
N SER A 154 0.84 -19.83 -11.82
CA SER A 154 1.62 -20.16 -13.02
C SER A 154 2.52 -18.99 -13.45
N PRO A 155 3.83 -19.22 -13.64
CA PRO A 155 4.75 -18.25 -14.24
C PRO A 155 4.33 -17.77 -15.64
N ALA A 156 3.43 -18.48 -16.32
CA ALA A 156 3.08 -18.25 -17.73
C ALA A 156 1.91 -17.27 -17.98
N GLY A 157 1.34 -16.65 -16.95
CA GLY A 157 0.28 -15.64 -17.14
C GLY A 157 -1.14 -16.21 -17.27
N GLY A 158 -1.29 -17.53 -17.18
CA GLY A 158 -2.53 -18.24 -17.48
C GLY A 158 -2.60 -18.70 -18.93
N PHE A 159 -3.66 -19.43 -19.28
CA PHE A 159 -3.92 -19.89 -20.64
C PHE A 159 -5.42 -20.03 -20.88
N SER A 160 -5.83 -19.72 -22.11
CA SER A 160 -7.19 -19.94 -22.60
C SER A 160 -7.28 -21.27 -23.36
N GLY A 161 -8.43 -21.94 -23.29
CA GLY A 161 -8.66 -23.23 -23.95
C GLY A 161 -8.17 -24.43 -23.11
N CYS A 162 -8.43 -24.43 -21.81
CA CYS A 162 -8.14 -25.57 -20.95
C CYS A 162 -8.88 -26.84 -21.40
N LYS A 163 -8.12 -27.93 -21.55
CA LYS A 163 -8.60 -29.25 -21.97
C LYS A 163 -8.15 -30.33 -20.98
N CYS A 164 -8.23 -30.03 -19.68
CA CYS A 164 -7.82 -30.97 -18.63
C CYS A 164 -8.72 -32.21 -18.51
N GLY A 165 -9.93 -32.17 -19.08
CA GLY A 165 -10.86 -33.30 -19.07
C GLY A 165 -11.73 -33.41 -17.82
N ALA A 166 -11.54 -32.56 -16.81
CA ALA A 166 -12.41 -32.53 -15.63
C ALA A 166 -13.85 -32.14 -16.01
N PRO A 167 -14.89 -32.72 -15.37
CA PRO A 167 -16.29 -32.38 -15.65
C PRO A 167 -16.61 -30.89 -15.48
N LEU A 168 -15.96 -30.24 -14.51
CA LEU A 168 -16.07 -28.81 -14.23
C LEU A 168 -14.83 -28.03 -14.73
N CYS A 169 -14.31 -28.40 -15.91
CA CYS A 169 -13.20 -27.69 -16.53
C CYS A 169 -13.53 -26.21 -16.75
N ARG A 170 -12.67 -25.32 -16.25
CA ARG A 170 -12.90 -23.86 -16.29
C ARG A 170 -12.70 -23.24 -17.67
N GLY A 171 -12.11 -23.95 -18.62
CA GLY A 171 -11.86 -23.47 -19.99
C GLY A 171 -10.81 -22.35 -20.10
N LYS A 172 -10.63 -21.49 -19.09
CA LYS A 172 -9.59 -20.48 -18.98
C LYS A 172 -8.99 -20.56 -17.58
N ILE A 173 -7.66 -20.60 -17.52
CA ILE A 173 -6.89 -20.62 -16.28
C ILE A 173 -6.09 -19.32 -16.20
N THR A 174 -6.15 -18.63 -15.07
CA THR A 174 -5.44 -17.37 -14.83
C THR A 174 -4.50 -17.49 -13.65
N ARG A 175 -3.58 -16.52 -13.47
CA ARG A 175 -2.74 -16.45 -12.28
C ARG A 175 -3.55 -16.18 -11.01
N ASP A 176 -4.73 -15.58 -11.15
CA ASP A 176 -5.56 -15.08 -10.05
C ASP A 176 -6.76 -15.96 -9.71
N ASP A 177 -6.83 -17.17 -10.28
CA ASP A 177 -7.94 -18.09 -10.03
C ASP A 177 -8.09 -18.46 -8.54
N TRP A 178 -7.04 -18.30 -7.75
CA TRP A 178 -7.09 -18.46 -6.28
C TRP A 178 -8.05 -17.46 -5.60
N ARG A 179 -8.46 -16.39 -6.28
CA ARG A 179 -9.49 -15.44 -5.82
C ARG A 179 -10.92 -15.96 -5.99
N ILE A 180 -11.12 -17.04 -6.74
CA ILE A 180 -12.44 -17.61 -6.97
C ILE A 180 -12.92 -18.30 -5.70
N ARG A 181 -14.01 -17.81 -5.10
CA ARG A 181 -14.56 -18.33 -3.83
C ARG A 181 -14.78 -19.84 -3.80
N ALA A 182 -15.33 -20.41 -4.86
CA ALA A 182 -15.53 -21.86 -4.95
C ALA A 182 -14.21 -22.65 -4.88
N LEU A 183 -13.11 -22.11 -5.43
CA LEU A 183 -11.79 -22.75 -5.35
C LEU A 183 -11.14 -22.53 -3.97
N GLN A 184 -11.41 -21.40 -3.32
CA GLN A 184 -10.96 -21.14 -1.95
C GLN A 184 -11.56 -22.16 -0.98
N GLU A 185 -12.85 -22.46 -1.13
CA GLU A 185 -13.55 -23.47 -0.34
C GLU A 185 -13.06 -24.89 -0.69
N ALA A 186 -12.91 -25.22 -1.98
CA ALA A 186 -12.49 -26.55 -2.42
C ALA A 186 -11.02 -26.88 -2.04
N TYR A 187 -10.14 -25.87 -2.05
CA TYR A 187 -8.69 -26.04 -1.82
C TYR A 187 -8.25 -25.48 -0.46
N HIS A 188 -9.18 -25.35 0.49
CA HIS A 188 -8.86 -24.91 1.84
C HIS A 188 -7.76 -25.79 2.45
N GLY A 189 -6.70 -25.16 2.96
CA GLY A 189 -5.51 -25.85 3.50
C GLY A 189 -4.52 -26.35 2.45
N TYR A 190 -4.73 -26.06 1.16
CA TYR A 190 -3.83 -26.45 0.07
C TYR A 190 -3.24 -25.27 -0.72
N PHE A 191 -3.37 -24.04 -0.21
CA PHE A 191 -2.75 -22.84 -0.78
C PHE A 191 -1.38 -22.57 -0.13
N PRO A 192 -0.41 -22.00 -0.87
CA PRO A 192 0.81 -21.52 -0.26
C PRO A 192 0.49 -20.38 0.74
N PRO A 193 1.30 -20.20 1.80
CA PRO A 193 0.99 -19.30 2.93
C PRO A 193 0.59 -17.88 2.54
N PHE A 194 1.24 -17.29 1.53
CA PHE A 194 0.92 -15.93 1.10
C PHE A 194 -0.48 -15.80 0.47
N LYS A 195 -0.95 -16.84 -0.26
CA LYS A 195 -2.31 -16.88 -0.79
C LYS A 195 -3.31 -17.22 0.29
N ALA A 196 -2.98 -18.17 1.18
CA ALA A 196 -3.83 -18.51 2.31
C ALA A 196 -4.15 -17.27 3.16
N ARG A 197 -3.15 -16.43 3.47
CA ARG A 197 -3.33 -15.14 4.17
C ARG A 197 -4.23 -14.15 3.42
N ALA A 198 -4.12 -14.09 2.10
CA ALA A 198 -4.95 -13.22 1.29
C ALA A 198 -6.41 -13.69 1.19
N VAL A 199 -6.64 -15.01 1.25
CA VAL A 199 -7.97 -15.63 1.24
C VAL A 199 -8.65 -15.52 2.61
N GLN A 200 -7.90 -15.72 3.70
CA GLN A 200 -8.37 -15.61 5.07
C GLN A 200 -7.32 -14.89 5.94
N PRO A 201 -7.46 -13.57 6.13
CA PRO A 201 -6.57 -12.83 7.02
C PRO A 201 -6.63 -13.37 8.45
N GLY A 202 -5.48 -13.75 9.03
CA GLY A 202 -5.35 -14.15 10.44
C GLY A 202 -5.29 -15.65 10.74
N THR A 203 -5.29 -16.55 9.74
CA THR A 203 -5.43 -17.99 9.97
C THR A 203 -4.14 -18.80 10.15
N GLU A 204 -2.92 -18.27 9.95
CA GLU A 204 -1.69 -19.06 10.21
C GLU A 204 -0.38 -18.26 10.37
N SER A 205 0.54 -18.86 11.15
CA SER A 205 1.83 -18.33 11.59
C SER A 205 2.79 -18.05 10.42
N ALA A 206 3.61 -16.99 10.54
CA ALA A 206 4.75 -16.78 9.65
C ALA A 206 5.65 -18.01 9.64
N CYS A 207 5.59 -18.79 8.55
CA CYS A 207 6.54 -19.85 8.29
C CYS A 207 7.93 -19.21 8.15
N ALA A 208 8.97 -19.85 8.71
CA ALA A 208 10.36 -19.36 8.64
C ALA A 208 10.82 -19.04 7.21
N LEU A 209 10.29 -19.77 6.20
CA LEU A 209 10.55 -19.50 4.79
C LEU A 209 9.94 -18.17 4.32
N THR A 210 8.73 -17.81 4.76
CA THR A 210 8.12 -16.51 4.41
C THR A 210 8.93 -15.37 5.00
N ALA A 211 9.27 -15.44 6.30
CA ALA A 211 10.11 -14.43 6.95
C ALA A 211 11.50 -14.31 6.30
N ALA A 212 12.11 -15.43 5.91
CA ALA A 212 13.38 -15.43 5.18
C ALA A 212 13.26 -14.75 3.81
N LEU A 213 12.20 -15.05 3.04
CA LEU A 213 11.95 -14.47 1.72
C LEU A 213 11.61 -12.97 1.77
N ASP A 214 10.96 -12.51 2.84
CA ASP A 214 10.72 -11.10 3.13
C ASP A 214 12.04 -10.34 3.34
N SER A 215 12.98 -10.95 4.05
CA SER A 215 14.29 -10.36 4.39
C SER A 215 15.31 -10.33 3.24
N LEU A 216 15.02 -10.97 2.10
CA LEU A 216 15.96 -11.00 0.98
C LEU A 216 16.05 -9.64 0.28
N PRO A 217 17.27 -9.12 0.05
CA PRO A 217 17.45 -7.89 -0.70
C PRO A 217 16.94 -8.07 -2.14
N THR A 218 16.04 -7.21 -2.57
CA THR A 218 15.68 -7.09 -3.99
C THR A 218 16.89 -6.51 -4.73
N LEU A 219 17.31 -7.14 -5.82
CA LEU A 219 18.23 -6.51 -6.76
C LEU A 219 17.65 -5.14 -7.12
N GLU A 220 18.32 -4.05 -6.75
CA GLU A 220 17.88 -2.68 -7.04
C GLU A 220 17.71 -2.54 -8.55
N ARG A 221 16.46 -2.59 -9.01
CA ARG A 221 16.10 -2.16 -10.34
C ARG A 221 16.06 -0.63 -10.31
N PRO A 222 16.52 0.07 -11.37
CA PRO A 222 16.16 1.46 -11.51
C PRO A 222 14.63 1.58 -11.45
N PRO A 223 14.09 2.57 -10.72
CA PRO A 223 12.65 2.68 -10.53
C PRO A 223 11.96 2.77 -11.90
N GLN A 224 10.77 2.18 -12.04
CA GLN A 224 10.06 2.10 -13.33
C GLN A 224 8.81 2.98 -13.34
N THR A 225 8.26 3.19 -12.16
CA THR A 225 7.04 3.91 -11.88
C THR A 225 7.31 4.93 -10.80
N LEU A 226 6.40 5.90 -10.63
CA LEU A 226 6.60 6.94 -9.63
C LEU A 226 6.65 6.34 -8.22
N VAL A 227 5.81 5.35 -7.93
CA VAL A 227 5.80 4.68 -6.62
C VAL A 227 7.14 4.02 -6.28
N ASP A 228 7.90 3.54 -7.27
CA ASP A 228 9.20 2.89 -7.04
C ASP A 228 10.29 3.89 -6.58
N CYS A 229 10.07 5.19 -6.76
CA CYS A 229 11.00 6.24 -6.33
C CYS A 229 10.97 6.49 -4.82
N TYR A 230 9.90 6.07 -4.15
CA TYR A 230 9.61 6.40 -2.75
C TYR A 230 9.53 5.16 -1.87
N ASP A 231 9.97 5.31 -0.63
CA ASP A 231 9.95 4.23 0.34
C ASP A 231 8.54 4.04 0.95
N ALA A 232 7.72 5.09 0.97
CA ALA A 232 6.30 5.00 1.27
C ALA A 232 5.47 6.09 0.58
N ILE A 233 4.17 5.83 0.42
CA ILE A 233 3.22 6.80 -0.14
C ILE A 233 2.26 7.27 0.94
N LEU A 234 2.04 8.58 1.02
CA LEU A 234 1.06 9.20 1.91
C LEU A 234 -0.16 9.58 1.06
N PHE A 235 -1.35 9.15 1.45
CA PHE A 235 -2.59 9.52 0.77
C PHE A 235 -3.44 10.38 1.68
N ASP A 236 -3.91 11.52 1.18
CA ASP A 236 -5.09 12.13 1.78
C ASP A 236 -6.30 11.17 1.69
N ALA A 237 -7.27 11.35 2.60
CA ALA A 237 -8.51 10.60 2.57
C ALA A 237 -9.59 11.28 1.72
N MET A 238 -9.94 12.55 2.01
CA MET A 238 -11.14 13.22 1.51
C MET A 238 -10.89 13.92 0.19
N GLY A 239 -11.47 13.41 -0.91
CA GLY A 239 -11.22 13.92 -2.26
C GLY A 239 -10.13 13.16 -3.01
N VAL A 240 -9.44 12.26 -2.31
CA VAL A 240 -8.40 11.36 -2.86
C VAL A 240 -8.83 9.89 -2.80
N LEU A 241 -9.13 9.36 -1.60
CA LEU A 241 -9.53 7.97 -1.42
C LEU A 241 -11.04 7.78 -1.23
N ILE A 242 -11.70 8.74 -0.59
CA ILE A 242 -13.13 8.72 -0.30
C ILE A 242 -13.80 10.05 -0.65
N SER A 243 -15.10 9.97 -0.94
CA SER A 243 -16.03 11.10 -0.90
C SER A 243 -17.12 10.77 0.10
N GLU A 244 -17.24 11.57 1.16
CA GLU A 244 -18.10 11.31 2.32
C GLU A 244 -17.86 9.92 2.95
N ASN A 245 -18.64 8.91 2.58
CA ASN A 245 -18.59 7.55 3.12
C ASN A 245 -18.37 6.48 2.03
N GLU A 246 -18.10 6.90 0.79
CA GLU A 246 -17.90 6.01 -0.35
C GLU A 246 -16.47 6.14 -0.88
N ALA A 247 -15.86 5.01 -1.25
CA ALA A 247 -14.57 5.00 -1.91
C ALA A 247 -14.65 5.65 -3.30
N LEU A 248 -13.68 6.50 -3.62
CA LEU A 248 -13.52 7.05 -4.95
C LEU A 248 -13.07 5.97 -5.95
N PRO A 249 -13.40 6.09 -7.25
CA PRO A 249 -12.97 5.15 -8.27
C PRO A 249 -11.45 4.93 -8.26
N GLY A 250 -11.01 3.66 -8.23
CA GLY A 250 -9.59 3.27 -8.22
C GLY A 250 -8.92 3.27 -6.85
N ALA A 251 -9.52 3.90 -5.82
CA ALA A 251 -8.92 3.96 -4.48
C ALA A 251 -8.71 2.57 -3.86
N ALA A 252 -9.73 1.71 -3.91
CA ALA A 252 -9.64 0.34 -3.39
C ALA A 252 -8.61 -0.50 -4.16
N ASP A 253 -8.56 -0.37 -5.48
CA ASP A 253 -7.65 -1.13 -6.36
C ASP A 253 -6.19 -0.78 -6.09
N ILE A 254 -5.91 0.51 -5.85
CA ILE A 254 -4.55 0.99 -5.57
C ILE A 254 -4.06 0.56 -4.21
N LEU A 255 -4.88 0.69 -3.17
CA LEU A 255 -4.51 0.18 -1.85
C LEU A 255 -4.33 -1.35 -1.89
N ALA A 256 -5.19 -2.08 -2.62
CA ALA A 256 -4.99 -3.52 -2.84
C ALA A 256 -3.66 -3.83 -3.54
N ARG A 257 -3.29 -3.04 -4.55
CA ARG A 257 -2.03 -3.20 -5.27
C ARG A 257 -0.81 -2.94 -4.38
N LEU A 258 -0.84 -1.90 -3.55
CA LEU A 258 0.22 -1.58 -2.58
C LEU A 258 0.35 -2.68 -1.53
N ASN A 259 -0.77 -3.18 -0.99
CA ASN A 259 -0.78 -4.31 -0.07
C ASN A 259 -0.16 -5.57 -0.69
N MET A 260 -0.43 -5.83 -1.98
CA MET A 260 0.13 -6.99 -2.69
C MET A 260 1.62 -6.87 -2.97
N SER A 261 2.12 -5.66 -3.29
CA SER A 261 3.54 -5.44 -3.52
C SER A 261 4.35 -5.35 -2.22
N GLY A 262 3.68 -5.12 -1.10
CA GLY A 262 4.32 -4.82 0.18
C GLY A 262 4.85 -3.38 0.25
N GLN A 263 4.43 -2.52 -0.67
CA GLN A 263 4.81 -1.10 -0.66
C GLN A 263 4.17 -0.42 0.56
N PRO A 264 4.96 0.17 1.46
CA PRO A 264 4.42 0.93 2.58
C PRO A 264 3.58 2.12 2.13
N TYR A 265 2.48 2.36 2.82
CA TYR A 265 1.70 3.57 2.67
C TYR A 265 1.04 3.97 4.00
N TYR A 266 0.62 5.23 4.08
CA TYR A 266 -0.15 5.79 5.18
C TYR A 266 -1.28 6.66 4.64
N ILE A 267 -2.43 6.65 5.32
CA ILE A 267 -3.55 7.54 5.06
C ILE A 267 -3.44 8.69 6.04
N VAL A 268 -3.25 9.90 5.51
CA VAL A 268 -2.89 11.11 6.24
C VAL A 268 -4.03 12.12 6.11
N THR A 269 -4.80 12.33 7.17
CA THR A 269 -6.09 13.03 7.09
C THR A 269 -6.29 14.09 8.19
N ASN A 270 -6.95 15.20 7.84
CA ASN A 270 -7.38 16.24 8.79
C ASN A 270 -8.61 15.87 9.62
N ILE A 271 -9.20 14.67 9.38
CA ILE A 271 -10.34 14.19 10.15
C ILE A 271 -9.97 14.09 11.64
N SER A 272 -10.84 14.64 12.49
CA SER A 272 -10.68 14.62 13.95
C SER A 272 -12.00 14.35 14.68
N SER A 273 -12.99 13.77 13.99
CA SER A 273 -14.28 13.32 14.54
C SER A 273 -14.22 12.00 15.29
N GLY A 274 -13.04 11.39 15.44
CA GLY A 274 -12.83 10.16 16.20
C GLY A 274 -11.36 9.74 16.24
N SER A 275 -11.08 8.65 16.96
CA SER A 275 -9.78 7.99 17.02
C SER A 275 -9.32 7.44 15.67
N ASP A 276 -8.04 7.08 15.57
CA ASP A 276 -7.49 6.38 14.41
C ASP A 276 -8.24 5.06 14.16
N GLU A 277 -8.70 4.36 15.21
CA GLU A 277 -9.54 3.15 15.11
C GLU A 277 -10.90 3.44 14.50
N THR A 278 -11.56 4.52 14.92
CA THR A 278 -12.85 4.96 14.37
C THR A 278 -12.72 5.33 12.89
N ILE A 279 -11.65 6.06 12.54
CA ILE A 279 -11.37 6.45 11.15
C ILE A 279 -11.02 5.21 10.31
N PHE A 280 -10.21 4.29 10.83
CA PHE A 280 -9.89 3.02 10.19
C PHE A 280 -11.16 2.22 9.90
N ALA A 281 -12.07 2.08 10.87
CA ALA A 281 -13.34 1.38 10.70
C ALA A 281 -14.22 2.04 9.63
N ARG A 282 -14.29 3.37 9.60
CA ARG A 282 -15.02 4.13 8.58
C ARG A 282 -14.46 3.88 7.18
N LEU A 283 -13.15 3.99 7.01
CA LEU A 283 -12.49 3.80 5.70
C LEU A 283 -12.62 2.35 5.20
N ARG A 284 -12.51 1.36 6.10
CA ARG A 284 -12.81 -0.04 5.80
C ARG A 284 -14.27 -0.24 5.40
N GLY A 285 -15.20 0.41 6.10
CA GLY A 285 -16.63 0.40 5.79
C GLY A 285 -16.96 0.97 4.41
N ALA A 286 -16.16 1.95 3.95
CA ALA A 286 -16.25 2.51 2.60
C ALA A 286 -15.70 1.57 1.49
N GLY A 287 -15.15 0.41 1.86
CA GLY A 287 -14.64 -0.60 0.92
C GLY A 287 -13.13 -0.54 0.67
N LEU A 288 -12.38 0.29 1.42
CA LEU A 288 -10.92 0.37 1.27
C LEU A 288 -10.24 -0.84 1.95
N PRO A 289 -9.35 -1.58 1.26
CA PRO A 289 -8.74 -2.79 1.79
C PRO A 289 -7.55 -2.48 2.71
N ILE A 290 -7.74 -1.68 3.74
CA ILE A 290 -6.66 -1.27 4.66
C ILE A 290 -6.34 -2.46 5.59
N PRO A 291 -5.07 -2.86 5.77
CA PRO A 291 -4.73 -4.06 6.52
C PRO A 291 -4.84 -3.89 8.04
N ALA A 292 -4.46 -2.73 8.57
CA ALA A 292 -4.44 -2.44 10.01
C ALA A 292 -4.50 -0.93 10.27
N VAL A 293 -4.81 -0.57 11.53
CA VAL A 293 -4.97 0.82 12.00
C VAL A 293 -3.66 1.62 11.98
N ASP A 294 -2.51 0.96 12.04
CA ASP A 294 -1.18 1.58 11.95
C ASP A 294 -0.94 2.37 10.65
N ARG A 295 -1.74 2.08 9.63
CA ARG A 295 -1.79 2.81 8.35
C ARG A 295 -2.50 4.16 8.44
N ILE A 296 -3.19 4.48 9.54
CA ILE A 296 -3.92 5.74 9.70
C ILE A 296 -3.07 6.73 10.50
N VAL A 297 -2.91 7.93 9.96
CA VAL A 297 -2.33 9.09 10.63
C VAL A 297 -3.36 10.21 10.54
N SER A 298 -4.21 10.33 11.57
CA SER A 298 -5.21 11.41 11.63
C SER A 298 -4.71 12.60 12.43
N ALA A 299 -5.22 13.79 12.11
CA ALA A 299 -4.92 14.98 12.88
C ALA A 299 -5.40 14.88 14.33
N GLY A 300 -6.51 14.17 14.59
CA GLY A 300 -6.95 13.85 15.96
C GLY A 300 -5.93 12.98 16.71
N GLY A 301 -5.43 11.92 16.04
CA GLY A 301 -4.39 11.04 16.58
C GLY A 301 -3.08 11.78 16.90
N VAL A 302 -2.65 12.68 16.03
CA VAL A 302 -1.45 13.52 16.25
C VAL A 302 -1.69 14.51 17.40
N ALA A 303 -2.86 15.16 17.44
CA ALA A 303 -3.23 16.08 18.52
C ALA A 303 -3.27 15.38 19.89
N ARG A 304 -3.56 14.08 19.93
CA ARG A 304 -3.65 13.29 21.15
C ARG A 304 -2.43 13.43 22.04
N HIS A 305 -1.23 13.36 21.47
CA HIS A 305 -0.01 13.45 22.27
C HIS A 305 0.08 14.80 22.98
N ARG A 306 -0.07 15.90 22.25
CA ARG A 306 0.00 17.26 22.79
C ARG A 306 -1.10 17.54 23.82
N VAL A 307 -2.33 17.09 23.57
CA VAL A 307 -3.45 17.29 24.50
C VAL A 307 -3.23 16.52 25.81
N LEU A 308 -2.71 15.29 25.74
CA LEU A 308 -2.40 14.51 26.94
C LEU A 308 -1.26 15.11 27.75
N GLU A 309 -0.26 15.75 27.12
CA GLU A 309 0.78 16.51 27.82
C GLU A 309 0.18 17.68 28.63
N GLU A 310 -0.73 18.44 28.03
CA GLU A 310 -1.41 19.56 28.70
C GLU A 310 -2.25 19.07 29.89
N LEU A 311 -3.00 17.98 29.72
CA LEU A 311 -3.80 17.37 30.78
C LEU A 311 -2.90 16.82 31.91
N ALA A 312 -1.78 16.17 31.57
CA ALA A 312 -0.81 15.65 32.55
C ALA A 312 -0.11 16.77 33.33
N ALA A 313 0.06 17.95 32.72
CA ALA A 313 0.54 19.16 33.38
C ALA A 313 -0.52 19.82 34.28
N GLY A 314 -1.73 19.25 34.38
CA GLY A 314 -2.81 19.75 35.22
C GLY A 314 -3.56 20.95 34.64
N ARG A 315 -3.35 21.28 33.35
CA ARG A 315 -4.04 22.39 32.68
C ARG A 315 -5.50 22.07 32.39
N LEU A 316 -6.33 23.11 32.33
CA LEU A 316 -7.72 23.01 31.89
C LEU A 316 -7.79 23.03 30.36
N VAL A 317 -8.29 21.96 29.77
CA VAL A 317 -8.40 21.83 28.32
C VAL A 317 -9.86 21.86 27.91
N SER A 318 -10.20 22.80 27.02
CA SER A 318 -11.53 22.92 26.43
C SER A 318 -11.50 22.49 24.98
N TYR A 319 -12.47 21.70 24.53
CA TYR A 319 -12.56 21.28 23.13
C TYR A 319 -13.78 21.88 22.42
N VAL A 320 -13.62 22.09 21.12
CA VAL A 320 -14.68 22.35 20.15
C VAL A 320 -14.80 21.12 19.26
N GLY A 321 -16.01 20.60 19.10
CA GLY A 321 -16.29 19.32 18.45
C GLY A 321 -17.17 18.42 19.32
N SER A 322 -17.49 17.22 18.85
CA SER A 322 -18.39 16.32 19.57
C SER A 322 -17.72 15.72 20.81
N ALA A 323 -18.51 15.55 21.88
CA ALA A 323 -18.04 14.88 23.09
C ALA A 323 -17.66 13.41 22.83
N HIS A 324 -18.24 12.79 21.82
CA HIS A 324 -17.86 11.45 21.39
C HIS A 324 -16.43 11.45 20.84
N ALA A 325 -16.13 12.33 19.87
CA ALA A 325 -14.81 12.46 19.27
C ALA A 325 -13.74 12.77 20.32
N ALA A 326 -13.98 13.78 21.16
CA ALA A 326 -13.01 14.18 22.19
C ALA A 326 -12.66 13.04 23.16
N HIS A 327 -13.66 12.30 23.64
CA HIS A 327 -13.43 11.17 24.55
C HIS A 327 -12.86 9.94 23.85
N ASP A 328 -13.17 9.72 22.58
CA ASP A 328 -12.60 8.62 21.80
C ASP A 328 -11.10 8.85 21.56
N ILE A 329 -10.72 10.08 21.20
CA ILE A 329 -9.32 10.44 20.94
C ILE A 329 -8.51 10.56 22.24
N PHE A 330 -8.99 11.35 23.21
CA PHE A 330 -8.20 11.74 24.39
C PHE A 330 -8.51 10.90 25.64
N GLY A 331 -9.58 10.11 25.63
CA GLY A 331 -10.14 9.51 26.84
C GLY A 331 -10.92 10.52 27.68
N LYS A 332 -11.59 10.02 28.73
CA LYS A 332 -12.25 10.89 29.72
C LYS A 332 -11.20 11.41 30.72
N HIS A 333 -11.22 12.71 31.00
CA HIS A 333 -10.34 13.32 31.97
C HIS A 333 -11.08 14.42 32.75
N PRO A 334 -10.83 14.60 34.06
CA PRO A 334 -11.50 15.63 34.87
C PRO A 334 -11.26 17.06 34.42
N ASN A 335 -10.13 17.33 33.73
CA ASN A 335 -9.77 18.65 33.20
C ASN A 335 -10.07 18.82 31.69
N LEU A 336 -10.77 17.86 31.07
CA LEU A 336 -11.18 17.95 29.66
C LEU A 336 -12.68 18.28 29.59
N HIS A 337 -13.01 19.44 29.02
CA HIS A 337 -14.38 19.96 29.01
C HIS A 337 -14.83 20.41 27.63
N CYS A 338 -16.13 20.32 27.37
CA CYS A 338 -16.72 20.97 26.20
C CYS A 338 -16.72 22.49 26.40
N THR A 339 -16.38 23.21 25.35
CA THR A 339 -16.34 24.69 25.34
C THR A 339 -17.67 25.31 25.79
N ASP A 340 -18.81 24.71 25.42
CA ASP A 340 -20.13 25.20 25.83
C ASP A 340 -20.37 25.21 27.35
N THR A 341 -19.57 24.45 28.11
CA THR A 341 -19.74 24.23 29.55
C THR A 341 -18.57 24.69 30.40
N ALA A 342 -17.41 24.95 29.80
CA ALA A 342 -16.21 25.36 30.52
C ALA A 342 -16.31 26.83 30.96
N GLU A 343 -16.15 27.13 32.25
CA GLU A 343 -16.14 28.54 32.72
C GLU A 343 -14.89 29.31 32.26
N THR A 344 -13.77 28.58 32.13
CA THR A 344 -12.46 29.05 31.67
C THR A 344 -11.63 27.86 31.20
N PHE A 345 -10.51 28.12 30.49
CA PHE A 345 -9.57 27.08 30.06
C PHE A 345 -8.18 27.66 29.77
N ASP A 346 -7.17 26.81 29.90
CA ASP A 346 -5.78 27.12 29.56
C ASP A 346 -5.46 26.85 28.09
N THR A 347 -6.12 25.85 27.53
CA THR A 347 -5.87 25.35 26.17
C THR A 347 -7.19 25.05 25.47
N LEU A 348 -7.34 25.58 24.27
CA LEU A 348 -8.44 25.31 23.35
C LEU A 348 -7.99 24.26 22.32
N VAL A 349 -8.75 23.18 22.22
CA VAL A 349 -8.56 22.13 21.20
C VAL A 349 -9.66 22.24 20.17
N VAL A 350 -9.30 22.48 18.92
CA VAL A 350 -10.22 22.58 17.80
C VAL A 350 -10.22 21.24 17.06
N LEU A 351 -11.26 20.42 17.30
CA LEU A 351 -11.43 19.12 16.64
C LEU A 351 -12.17 19.30 15.32
N ASP A 352 -13.44 18.93 15.26
CA ASP A 352 -14.28 18.97 14.07
C ASP A 352 -15.41 19.99 14.26
N ASP A 353 -16.19 20.26 13.21
CA ASP A 353 -17.30 21.22 13.26
C ASP A 353 -18.66 20.63 13.70
N GLU A 354 -18.68 19.35 14.09
CA GLU A 354 -19.87 18.67 14.57
C GLU A 354 -20.02 18.72 16.11
N GLY A 355 -21.26 18.68 16.59
CA GLY A 355 -21.58 18.40 18.00
C GLY A 355 -21.55 19.60 18.95
N PHE A 356 -21.53 20.83 18.42
CA PHE A 356 -21.66 22.08 19.19
C PHE A 356 -22.39 23.16 18.38
N ASP A 357 -22.85 24.22 19.04
CA ASP A 357 -23.36 25.42 18.36
C ASP A 357 -22.20 26.36 18.05
N PHE A 358 -21.88 26.52 16.76
CA PHE A 358 -20.71 27.28 16.35
C PHE A 358 -20.71 28.73 16.84
N LYS A 359 -21.85 29.43 16.73
CA LYS A 359 -21.93 30.83 17.12
C LYS A 359 -21.74 30.97 18.63
N ARG A 360 -22.44 30.13 19.41
CA ARG A 360 -22.36 30.14 20.87
C ARG A 360 -20.95 29.81 21.35
N ALA A 361 -20.32 28.79 20.78
CA ALA A 361 -18.95 28.44 21.11
C ALA A 361 -17.99 29.57 20.75
N ALA A 362 -18.11 30.16 19.55
CA ALA A 362 -17.27 31.30 19.13
C ALA A 362 -17.41 32.50 20.07
N ASP A 363 -18.64 32.88 20.44
CA ASP A 363 -18.90 33.96 21.40
C ASP A 363 -18.27 33.68 22.77
N HIS A 364 -18.35 32.42 23.24
CA HIS A 364 -17.80 31.99 24.52
C HIS A 364 -16.26 31.95 24.52
N ILE A 365 -15.65 31.44 23.45
CA ILE A 365 -14.19 31.44 23.25
C ILE A 365 -13.69 32.87 23.22
N LEU A 366 -14.30 33.75 22.43
CA LEU A 366 -13.92 35.16 22.35
C LEU A 366 -13.98 35.82 23.74
N SER A 367 -15.06 35.60 24.48
CA SER A 367 -15.24 36.13 25.83
C SER A 367 -14.20 35.60 26.82
N THR A 368 -13.85 34.31 26.72
CA THR A 368 -12.83 33.69 27.59
C THR A 368 -11.44 34.24 27.30
N PHE A 369 -11.06 34.31 26.03
CA PHE A 369 -9.78 34.90 25.61
C PHE A 369 -9.67 36.38 26.03
N GLN A 370 -10.72 37.17 25.80
CA GLN A 370 -10.77 38.58 26.20
C GLN A 370 -10.61 38.75 27.70
N ARG A 371 -11.31 37.94 28.51
CA ARG A 371 -11.22 37.98 29.97
C ARG A 371 -9.78 37.68 30.43
N ARG A 372 -9.17 36.60 29.94
CA ARG A 372 -7.80 36.21 30.31
C ARG A 372 -6.78 37.27 29.90
N LEU A 373 -6.92 37.84 28.70
CA LEU A 373 -6.07 38.93 28.25
C LEU A 373 -6.11 40.13 29.19
N ILE A 374 -7.28 40.52 29.68
CA ILE A 374 -7.44 41.69 30.56
C ILE A 374 -7.00 41.38 32.00
N GLU A 375 -7.35 40.21 32.53
CA GLU A 375 -7.13 39.86 33.93
C GLU A 375 -5.69 39.42 34.22
N THR A 376 -5.09 38.61 33.34
CA THR A 376 -3.77 38.01 33.57
C THR A 376 -2.74 38.40 32.53
N GLY A 377 -3.16 38.99 31.40
CA GLY A 377 -2.27 39.22 30.25
C GLY A 377 -1.90 37.95 29.49
N GLU A 378 -2.48 36.80 29.87
CA GLU A 378 -2.19 35.51 29.25
C GLU A 378 -3.31 35.10 28.30
N MET A 379 -2.91 34.45 27.20
CA MET A 379 -3.84 33.96 26.18
C MET A 379 -3.86 32.43 26.21
N PRO A 380 -5.04 31.78 26.12
CA PRO A 380 -5.09 30.34 25.92
C PRO A 380 -4.32 29.87 24.70
N ARG A 381 -3.67 28.71 24.85
CA ARG A 381 -3.05 28.01 23.73
C ARG A 381 -4.15 27.49 22.82
N ILE A 382 -3.90 27.45 21.52
CA ILE A 382 -4.82 26.84 20.55
C ILE A 382 -4.10 25.69 19.86
N ILE A 383 -4.68 24.50 19.98
CA ILE A 383 -4.26 23.29 19.26
C ILE A 383 -5.37 22.99 18.25
N ALA A 384 -5.06 23.05 16.96
CA ALA A 384 -6.02 22.76 15.90
C ALA A 384 -5.72 21.39 15.28
N ALA A 385 -6.62 20.43 15.48
CA ALA A 385 -6.58 19.15 14.78
C ALA A 385 -7.07 19.34 13.34
N ASN A 386 -8.31 19.78 13.13
CA ASN A 386 -8.77 20.16 11.80
C ASN A 386 -8.27 21.57 11.44
N ALA A 387 -7.39 21.68 10.45
CA ALA A 387 -6.81 22.95 10.00
C ALA A 387 -7.66 23.67 8.94
N ASP A 388 -8.76 23.07 8.49
CA ASP A 388 -9.53 23.58 7.36
C ASP A 388 -10.32 24.82 7.78
N ILE A 389 -10.10 25.92 7.07
CA ILE A 389 -10.81 27.20 7.28
C ILE A 389 -12.17 27.19 6.59
N ILE A 390 -12.26 26.54 5.42
CA ILE A 390 -13.47 26.39 4.63
C ILE A 390 -13.49 25.01 3.96
N TYR A 391 -14.68 24.48 3.69
CA TYR A 391 -14.84 23.25 2.92
C TYR A 391 -16.22 23.20 2.22
N PRO A 392 -16.44 22.32 1.22
CA PRO A 392 -17.67 22.25 0.45
C PRO A 392 -18.75 21.47 1.22
N SER A 393 -19.97 22.01 1.25
CA SER A 393 -21.15 21.34 1.79
C SER A 393 -21.89 20.54 0.71
N LYS A 394 -22.81 19.68 1.16
CA LYS A 394 -23.60 18.74 0.33
C LYS A 394 -24.41 19.39 -0.79
N ASN A 395 -24.73 20.67 -0.68
CA ASN A 395 -25.48 21.45 -1.65
C ASN A 395 -24.58 22.30 -2.58
N GLY A 396 -23.26 22.13 -2.51
CA GLY A 396 -22.28 22.89 -3.27
C GLY A 396 -21.97 24.28 -2.70
N SER A 397 -22.50 24.67 -1.54
CA SER A 397 -22.09 25.90 -0.85
C SER A 397 -20.80 25.68 -0.05
N LEU A 398 -19.97 26.70 0.07
CA LEU A 398 -18.84 26.69 1.00
C LEU A 398 -19.33 27.00 2.42
N VAL A 399 -18.82 26.24 3.40
CA VAL A 399 -19.06 26.46 4.83
C VAL A 399 -17.74 26.70 5.55
N PHE A 400 -17.80 27.37 6.71
CA PHE A 400 -16.63 27.59 7.55
C PHE A 400 -16.28 26.31 8.31
N GLY A 401 -15.01 25.89 8.21
CA GLY A 401 -14.44 24.87 9.07
C GLY A 401 -14.03 25.45 10.44
N PRO A 402 -13.72 24.58 11.41
CA PRO A 402 -13.55 25.01 12.79
C PRO A 402 -12.27 25.83 13.00
N SER A 403 -11.28 25.74 12.10
CA SER A 403 -10.06 26.54 12.15
C SER A 403 -10.26 28.04 11.86
N ILE A 404 -11.45 28.47 11.40
CA ILE A 404 -11.80 29.90 11.29
C ILE A 404 -11.77 30.62 12.65
N ILE A 405 -11.86 29.88 13.76
CA ILE A 405 -11.83 30.41 15.13
C ILE A 405 -10.57 31.25 15.37
N GLY A 406 -9.38 30.80 14.91
CA GLY A 406 -8.13 31.56 15.09
C GLY A 406 -8.19 32.96 14.48
N PRO A 407 -8.46 33.09 13.16
CA PRO A 407 -8.68 34.39 12.51
C PRO A 407 -9.79 35.24 13.14
N MET A 408 -10.91 34.63 13.54
CA MET A 408 -12.00 35.35 14.22
C MET A 408 -11.56 35.94 15.56
N LEU A 409 -10.81 35.18 16.37
CA LEU A 409 -10.26 35.67 17.63
C LEU A 409 -9.26 36.79 17.40
N GLN A 410 -8.38 36.66 16.40
CA GLN A 410 -7.39 37.69 16.08
C GLN A 410 -8.06 39.03 15.76
N ALA A 411 -9.12 38.99 14.94
CA ALA A 411 -9.88 40.19 14.57
C ALA A 411 -10.69 40.74 15.76
N GLY A 412 -11.38 39.87 16.50
CA GLY A 412 -12.24 40.26 17.62
C GLY A 412 -11.47 40.83 18.82
N LEU A 413 -10.22 40.40 19.02
CA LEU A 413 -9.40 40.81 20.17
C LEU A 413 -8.43 41.96 19.85
N ALA A 414 -8.29 42.35 18.57
CA ALA A 414 -7.47 43.49 18.16
C ALA A 414 -7.79 44.80 18.91
N PRO A 415 -9.07 45.17 19.16
CA PRO A 415 -9.40 46.37 19.93
C PRO A 415 -8.90 46.35 21.39
N PHE A 416 -8.62 45.16 21.93
CA PHE A 416 -8.11 44.96 23.29
C PHE A 416 -6.58 44.86 23.33
N GLY A 417 -5.88 45.13 22.22
CA GLY A 417 -4.43 45.09 22.15
C GLY A 417 -3.85 43.67 22.18
N ALA A 418 -4.61 42.67 21.75
CA ALA A 418 -4.15 41.29 21.74
C ALA A 418 -2.90 41.10 20.85
N PRO A 419 -1.90 40.32 21.31
CA PRO A 419 -0.76 39.93 20.47
C PRO A 419 -1.22 39.02 19.32
N PRO A 420 -0.35 38.76 18.32
CA PRO A 420 -0.62 37.76 17.29
C PRO A 420 -0.99 36.40 17.92
N ILE A 421 -2.17 35.89 17.57
CA ILE A 421 -2.65 34.60 18.05
C ILE A 421 -1.95 33.50 17.25
N SER A 422 -1.22 32.65 17.96
CA SER A 422 -0.57 31.48 17.39
C SER A 422 -1.46 30.25 17.54
N VAL A 423 -1.64 29.51 16.44
CA VAL A 423 -2.38 28.25 16.39
C VAL A 423 -1.40 27.13 16.09
N GLU A 424 -1.35 26.11 16.93
CA GLU A 424 -0.55 24.91 16.73
C GLU A 424 -1.35 23.90 15.89
N PHE A 425 -1.08 23.85 14.58
CA PHE A 425 -1.75 22.92 13.66
C PHE A 425 -1.17 21.51 13.77
N MET A 426 -2.02 20.55 14.16
CA MET A 426 -1.68 19.13 14.29
C MET A 426 -1.95 18.35 13.00
N GLY A 427 -2.95 18.77 12.22
CA GLY A 427 -3.20 18.28 10.86
C GLY A 427 -2.42 19.04 9.79
N LYS A 428 -2.58 18.65 8.53
CA LYS A 428 -1.99 19.31 7.34
C LYS A 428 -2.53 20.74 7.21
N PRO A 429 -1.72 21.76 6.88
CA PRO A 429 -0.31 21.70 6.47
C PRO A 429 0.68 21.67 7.65
N GLY A 430 0.21 21.51 8.88
CA GLY A 430 1.03 21.46 10.09
C GLY A 430 2.11 20.37 10.01
N ARG A 431 3.32 20.74 10.43
CA ARG A 431 4.51 19.89 10.34
C ARG A 431 4.39 18.58 11.14
N ALA A 432 3.64 18.61 12.26
CA ALA A 432 3.51 17.48 13.18
C ALA A 432 2.98 16.20 12.52
N ILE A 433 2.02 16.30 11.59
CA ILE A 433 1.46 15.13 10.91
C ILE A 433 2.45 14.46 9.97
N PHE A 434 3.28 15.26 9.29
CA PHE A 434 4.31 14.75 8.39
C PHE A 434 5.49 14.16 9.17
N GLU A 435 5.86 14.76 10.31
CA GLU A 435 6.87 14.20 11.22
C GLU A 435 6.45 12.83 11.76
N GLU A 436 5.17 12.66 12.13
CA GLU A 436 4.62 11.36 12.51
C GLU A 436 4.72 10.33 11.35
N CYS A 437 4.45 10.75 10.12
CA CYS A 437 4.59 9.88 8.94
C CYS A 437 6.05 9.46 8.72
N ILE A 438 7.00 10.40 8.80
CA ILE A 438 8.43 10.13 8.67
C ILE A 438 8.90 9.18 9.78
N ALA A 439 8.47 9.41 11.02
CA ALA A 439 8.81 8.56 12.16
C ALA A 439 8.30 7.12 11.97
N ARG A 440 7.07 6.93 11.50
CA ARG A 440 6.51 5.60 11.21
C ARG A 440 7.17 4.93 10.01
N ALA A 441 7.50 5.68 8.97
CA ALA A 441 8.14 5.16 7.76
C ALA A 441 9.63 4.84 7.98
N GLY A 442 10.30 5.54 8.90
CA GLY A 442 11.74 5.44 9.12
C GLY A 442 12.59 6.09 8.01
N THR A 443 11.99 6.95 7.20
CA THR A 443 12.58 7.58 6.00
C THR A 443 11.81 8.84 5.63
N ASP A 444 12.49 9.79 4.97
CA ASP A 444 11.93 11.03 4.43
C ASP A 444 11.65 10.94 2.92
N ARG A 445 11.97 9.81 2.27
CA ARG A 445 11.66 9.54 0.85
C ARG A 445 10.20 9.15 0.67
N LEU A 446 9.30 10.08 0.99
CA LEU A 446 7.86 9.90 0.97
C LEU A 446 7.23 10.76 -0.12
N LEU A 447 6.14 10.27 -0.73
CA LEU A 447 5.31 11.03 -1.67
C LEU A 447 3.95 11.31 -1.05
N MET A 448 3.60 12.59 -0.88
CA MET A 448 2.26 13.01 -0.49
C MET A 448 1.34 13.10 -1.70
N VAL A 449 0.24 12.35 -1.70
CA VAL A 449 -0.81 12.37 -2.72
C VAL A 449 -2.03 13.06 -2.13
N GLY A 450 -2.34 14.25 -2.64
CA GLY A 450 -3.39 15.13 -2.11
C GLY A 450 -4.20 15.82 -3.20
N ASP A 451 -5.36 16.37 -2.85
CA ASP A 451 -6.19 17.18 -3.76
C ASP A 451 -6.12 18.68 -3.46
N GLN A 452 -5.61 19.08 -2.30
CA GLN A 452 -5.54 20.48 -1.85
C GLN A 452 -4.12 21.03 -1.81
N VAL A 453 -3.91 22.20 -2.42
CA VAL A 453 -2.58 22.83 -2.48
C VAL A 453 -2.16 23.37 -1.11
N ASP A 454 -3.06 24.08 -0.43
CA ASP A 454 -2.74 24.77 0.83
C ASP A 454 -2.41 23.83 1.98
N THR A 455 -3.00 22.62 1.99
CA THR A 455 -2.83 21.63 3.06
C THR A 455 -1.85 20.53 2.65
N ASP A 456 -2.16 19.76 1.61
CA ASP A 456 -1.38 18.58 1.23
C ASP A 456 -0.04 18.96 0.61
N ILE A 457 -0.07 19.81 -0.42
CA ILE A 457 1.12 20.13 -1.23
C ILE A 457 2.07 21.03 -0.43
N ASN A 458 1.57 22.17 0.05
CA ASN A 458 2.38 23.11 0.82
C ASN A 458 2.88 22.49 2.13
N GLY A 459 2.06 21.69 2.79
CA GLY A 459 2.45 20.95 4.00
C GLY A 459 3.57 19.95 3.75
N ALA A 460 3.43 19.11 2.71
CA ALA A 460 4.44 18.12 2.34
C ALA A 460 5.77 18.81 1.96
N LYS A 461 5.71 19.86 1.14
CA LYS A 461 6.91 20.63 0.74
C LYS A 461 7.60 21.30 1.92
N ALA A 462 6.84 21.89 2.85
CA ALA A 462 7.40 22.47 4.07
C ALA A 462 8.06 21.41 4.98
N ALA A 463 7.60 20.16 4.90
CA ALA A 463 8.20 19.01 5.59
C ALA A 463 9.38 18.38 4.82
N GLY A 464 9.70 18.85 3.60
CA GLY A 464 10.78 18.31 2.76
C GLY A 464 10.39 17.06 1.98
N LEU A 465 9.10 16.79 1.82
CA LEU A 465 8.56 15.64 1.07
C LEU A 465 8.13 16.08 -0.34
N ASP A 466 8.18 15.13 -1.28
CA ASP A 466 7.63 15.37 -2.61
C ASP A 466 6.10 15.28 -2.57
N ALA A 467 5.43 16.03 -3.44
CA ALA A 467 3.98 16.13 -3.47
C ALA A 467 3.40 15.92 -4.88
N LEU A 468 2.33 15.14 -4.94
CA LEU A 468 1.53 14.87 -6.13
C LEU A 468 0.11 15.39 -5.91
N LEU A 469 -0.32 16.30 -6.78
CA LEU A 469 -1.68 16.83 -6.80
C LEU A 469 -2.57 15.98 -7.70
N VAL A 470 -3.67 15.43 -7.16
CA VAL A 470 -4.71 14.76 -7.95
C VAL A 470 -5.84 15.73 -8.29
N THR A 471 -6.36 15.64 -9.52
CA THR A 471 -7.44 16.53 -10.00
C THR A 471 -8.85 15.99 -9.70
N THR A 472 -9.00 15.08 -8.75
CA THR A 472 -10.29 14.44 -8.40
C THR A 472 -11.09 15.19 -7.33
N GLY A 473 -10.46 16.11 -6.59
CA GLY A 473 -11.07 16.80 -5.44
C GLY A 473 -11.41 18.28 -5.66
N LEU A 474 -11.36 19.06 -4.57
CA LEU A 474 -11.91 20.43 -4.42
C LEU A 474 -11.42 21.46 -5.45
N ASN A 475 -10.25 21.22 -6.04
CA ASN A 475 -9.64 22.07 -7.07
C ASN A 475 -10.33 22.03 -8.46
N ASN A 476 -11.51 21.40 -8.59
CA ASN A 476 -12.41 21.60 -9.73
C ASN A 476 -13.10 22.98 -9.75
N CYS A 477 -12.95 23.80 -8.70
CA CYS A 477 -13.48 25.16 -8.63
C CYS A 477 -12.44 26.23 -9.00
N GLY A 478 -11.97 26.21 -10.26
CA GLY A 478 -11.44 27.41 -10.92
C GLY A 478 -10.04 27.88 -10.51
N GLU A 479 -9.13 27.79 -11.48
CA GLU A 479 -7.85 28.52 -11.56
C GLU A 479 -6.85 28.24 -10.42
N LEU A 480 -5.96 27.29 -10.69
CA LEU A 480 -4.65 27.19 -10.06
C LEU A 480 -3.99 28.57 -10.03
N ARG A 481 -4.06 29.27 -8.89
CA ARG A 481 -3.16 30.38 -8.60
C ARG A 481 -1.77 29.78 -8.49
N GLN A 482 -1.01 29.89 -9.59
CA GLN A 482 0.42 29.70 -9.58
C GLN A 482 1.03 30.82 -8.75
N ASP A 483 1.24 30.58 -7.45
CA ASP A 483 2.35 31.22 -6.77
C ASP A 483 3.60 30.36 -6.99
N GLU A 484 4.65 31.01 -7.48
CA GLU A 484 5.86 30.36 -8.03
C GLU A 484 6.71 29.63 -6.96
N ASN A 485 6.24 29.51 -5.72
CA ASN A 485 6.94 28.89 -4.58
C ASN A 485 6.28 27.63 -3.99
N GLY A 486 5.12 27.18 -4.50
CA GLY A 486 4.34 26.05 -3.91
C GLY A 486 3.89 24.97 -4.91
N ALA A 487 4.37 24.99 -6.16
CA ALA A 487 3.89 24.06 -7.19
C ALA A 487 4.13 22.58 -6.81
N PRO A 488 3.18 21.67 -7.06
CA PRO A 488 3.37 20.24 -6.80
C PRO A 488 4.46 19.67 -7.72
N ASP A 489 5.19 18.66 -7.25
CA ASP A 489 6.24 18.00 -8.02
C ASP A 489 5.64 17.20 -9.19
N TYR A 490 4.44 16.66 -8.96
CA TYR A 490 3.66 15.88 -9.92
C TYR A 490 2.19 16.31 -9.94
N VAL A 491 1.55 16.16 -11.10
CA VAL A 491 0.10 16.33 -11.25
C VAL A 491 -0.46 15.10 -11.93
N ALA A 492 -1.48 14.48 -11.33
CA ALA A 492 -2.13 13.31 -11.86
C ALA A 492 -3.64 13.53 -12.03
N LYS A 493 -4.20 12.99 -13.11
CA LYS A 493 -5.64 12.98 -13.37
C LYS A 493 -6.37 11.95 -12.53
N ASN A 494 -5.68 10.89 -12.17
CA ASN A 494 -6.18 9.81 -11.32
C ASN A 494 -5.00 9.12 -10.63
N LEU A 495 -5.33 8.32 -9.63
CA LEU A 495 -4.33 7.66 -8.79
C LEU A 495 -3.54 6.57 -9.54
N ASP A 496 -4.07 5.97 -10.62
CA ASP A 496 -3.38 4.88 -11.35
C ASP A 496 -2.06 5.34 -11.98
N GLN A 497 -1.91 6.64 -12.25
CA GLN A 497 -0.73 7.21 -12.89
C GLN A 497 0.56 7.09 -12.06
N ILE A 498 0.45 6.80 -10.75
CA ILE A 498 1.65 6.52 -9.94
C ILE A 498 2.30 5.17 -10.32
N PHE A 499 1.57 4.30 -11.02
CA PHE A 499 1.99 2.95 -11.40
C PHE A 499 2.16 2.70 -12.90
N ASP A 500 1.67 3.59 -13.77
CA ASP A 500 1.70 3.39 -15.23
C ASP A 500 2.99 3.90 -15.89
N GLY A 501 3.84 4.57 -15.10
CA GLY A 501 5.09 5.15 -15.55
C GLY A 501 4.94 6.53 -16.20
N SER A 502 3.73 7.04 -16.42
CA SER A 502 3.49 8.33 -17.09
C SER A 502 4.08 9.54 -16.35
N LEU A 503 4.23 9.43 -15.03
CA LEU A 503 4.79 10.46 -14.15
C LEU A 503 6.28 10.27 -13.86
N PHE A 504 6.94 9.32 -14.53
CA PHE A 504 8.33 8.97 -14.23
C PHE A 504 9.32 10.04 -14.69
N PRO A 505 10.35 10.42 -13.88
CA PRO A 505 11.21 11.58 -14.14
C PRO A 505 11.92 11.58 -15.51
N HIS A 506 12.28 10.41 -16.05
CA HIS A 506 12.93 10.30 -17.36
C HIS A 506 12.00 10.52 -18.57
N LEU A 507 10.68 10.64 -18.37
CA LEU A 507 9.76 11.06 -19.44
C LEU A 507 9.73 12.58 -19.62
N ARG A 508 10.15 13.38 -18.63
CA ARG A 508 10.27 14.85 -18.79
C ARG A 508 11.35 15.24 -19.81
N SER A 509 12.37 14.42 -20.05
CA SER A 509 13.37 14.70 -21.10
C SER A 509 12.87 14.49 -22.53
N ALA A 510 11.69 13.90 -22.74
CA ALA A 510 11.14 13.64 -24.08
C ALA A 510 10.07 14.65 -24.53
N MET A 511 9.65 15.59 -23.68
CA MET A 511 8.63 16.59 -24.02
C MET A 511 9.11 18.05 -24.02
N HIS A 512 10.41 18.29 -23.91
CA HIS A 512 11.05 19.60 -24.15
C HIS A 512 12.19 19.50 -25.19
N SER A 513 11.91 18.87 -26.34
CA SER A 513 12.73 19.00 -27.55
C SER A 513 11.91 19.53 -28.73
N SER A 514 11.34 20.71 -28.55
CA SER A 514 10.85 21.61 -29.59
C SER A 514 10.59 22.93 -28.87
N THR A 515 11.34 24.01 -28.99
CA THR A 515 12.10 24.58 -30.09
C THR A 515 12.97 25.67 -29.47
N THR A 516 14.29 25.58 -29.55
CA THR A 516 15.20 26.73 -29.36
C THR A 516 16.58 26.34 -29.87
N ASP A 517 16.66 26.19 -31.19
CA ASP A 517 17.92 26.28 -31.92
C ASP A 517 17.56 26.71 -33.34
N GLN A 518 17.33 28.01 -33.52
CA GLN A 518 17.71 28.71 -34.76
C GLN A 518 17.51 30.23 -34.65
N VAL A 519 18.55 30.93 -35.10
CA VAL A 519 18.63 32.34 -35.51
C VAL A 519 19.07 33.34 -34.41
N TRP A 520 20.39 33.36 -34.18
CA TRP A 520 21.13 34.62 -34.20
C TRP A 520 21.31 35.06 -35.65
N ALA A 521 20.55 36.06 -36.09
CA ALA A 521 20.88 36.94 -37.21
C ALA A 521 19.96 38.17 -37.19
N ALA A 522 20.60 39.34 -37.13
CA ALA A 522 20.09 40.73 -37.12
C ALA A 522 19.75 41.32 -35.75
#